data_AF-A0A9N9TUT4-F1
#
_entry.id   AF-A0A9N9TUT4-F1
#
_cell.length_a   1.000
_cell.length_b   1.000
_cell.length_c   1.000
_cell.angle_alpha   90.00
_cell.angle_beta   90.00
_cell.angle_gamma   90.00
#
_symmetry.space_group_name_H-M   'P 1'
#
loop_
_entity.id
_entity.type
_entity.pdbx_description
1 polymer ?
#
loop_
_entity_poly.entity_id
_entity_poly.type
_entity_poly.pdbx_seq_one_letter_code
_entity_poly.pdbx_strand_id
1 'polypeptide(L)'
;MRTLREIRNGILVGAPEGQSIYQDASVVTKGGTVYKCQIDRDDICQQIPFDRTNNVGFVGSPLDEKSGQWFGATLSTSGRTDGPVVACAPRYVWFTKDLNRKDPVGTCFVSNGAFDSFEEYSPCRTSSVHQQSLENRPAVFSTREGKAPDDDSYIGYSTVVGHFKQGEEFEGIAVGMPRGNKLKGKVLLFTWNLHNYKNITISNQIGSYFGYSLTAADVNGDKKLKTHS
;
A
#
# COMPACT_ATOMS: atom_id res chain seq x y z
N MET A 1 -11.96 19.53 22.14
CA MET A 1 -11.69 18.43 21.17
C MET A 1 -10.19 18.18 21.22
N ARG A 2 -9.73 16.98 21.60
CA ARG A 2 -8.29 16.69 21.70
C ARG A 2 -7.67 16.73 20.30
N THR A 3 -6.46 17.25 20.16
CA THR A 3 -5.75 17.21 18.88
C THR A 3 -5.18 15.81 18.60
N LEU A 4 -4.93 15.43 17.34
CA LEU A 4 -4.30 14.13 16.98
C LEU A 4 -2.96 13.88 17.69
N ARG A 5 -2.29 14.98 18.09
CA ARG A 5 -1.05 15.01 18.88
C ARG A 5 -1.23 14.59 20.36
N GLU A 6 -2.45 14.64 20.90
CA GLU A 6 -2.74 14.22 22.28
C GLU A 6 -2.99 12.71 22.41
N ILE A 7 -3.27 12.02 21.30
CA ILE A 7 -3.36 10.55 21.27
C ILE A 7 -1.95 9.97 21.15
N ARG A 8 -1.27 9.76 22.28
CA ARG A 8 0.09 9.19 22.31
C ARG A 8 0.12 7.69 21.99
N ASN A 9 -0.90 6.94 22.45
CA ASN A 9 -1.09 5.53 22.16
C ASN A 9 -2.42 5.35 21.43
N GLY A 10 -2.37 4.98 20.16
CA GLY A 10 -3.56 4.83 19.34
C GLY A 10 -3.43 3.74 18.29
N ILE A 11 -4.57 3.15 17.93
CA ILE A 11 -4.70 2.22 16.80
C ILE A 11 -5.07 3.03 15.56
N LEU A 12 -4.46 2.69 14.43
CA LEU A 12 -4.84 3.21 13.12
C LEU A 12 -5.84 2.27 12.46
N VAL A 13 -6.95 2.81 11.98
CA VAL A 13 -8.03 2.03 11.36
C VAL A 13 -8.37 2.62 10.01
N GLY A 14 -8.30 1.80 8.96
CA GLY A 14 -8.71 2.17 7.62
C GLY A 14 -10.21 1.94 7.44
N ALA A 15 -10.90 2.90 6.82
CA ALA A 15 -12.31 2.79 6.47
C ALA A 15 -12.47 3.12 4.97
N PRO A 16 -12.27 2.14 4.07
CA PRO A 16 -12.15 2.37 2.62
C PRO A 16 -13.38 2.99 1.96
N GLU A 17 -14.56 2.75 2.52
CA GLU A 17 -15.82 3.36 2.06
C GLU A 17 -16.31 4.50 2.97
N GLY A 18 -15.51 4.85 3.98
CA GLY A 18 -15.84 5.93 4.91
C GLY A 18 -15.91 7.28 4.19
N GLN A 19 -16.86 8.11 4.59
CA GLN A 19 -16.93 9.48 4.08
C GLN A 19 -15.90 10.34 4.82
N SER A 20 -14.97 10.94 4.06
CA SER A 20 -14.00 11.89 4.61
C SER A 20 -14.69 13.19 5.00
N ILE A 21 -14.37 13.72 6.18
CA ILE A 21 -14.82 15.06 6.61
C ILE A 21 -13.98 16.19 5.98
N TYR A 22 -12.86 15.85 5.35
CA TYR A 22 -11.94 16.82 4.76
C TYR A 22 -12.20 17.08 3.27
N GLN A 23 -13.20 16.40 2.70
CA GLN A 23 -13.61 16.51 1.30
C GLN A 23 -15.10 16.85 1.24
N ASP A 24 -15.50 17.54 0.17
CA ASP A 24 -16.90 17.85 -0.08
C ASP A 24 -17.64 16.56 -0.47
N ALA A 25 -18.62 16.16 0.36
CA ALA A 25 -19.40 14.95 0.15
C ALA A 25 -20.27 14.97 -1.12
N SER A 26 -20.53 16.14 -1.71
CA SER A 26 -21.21 16.26 -3.00
C SER A 26 -20.28 16.00 -4.19
N VAL A 27 -18.97 16.10 -3.99
CA VAL A 27 -17.94 15.93 -5.05
C VAL A 27 -17.22 14.59 -4.91
N VAL A 28 -16.88 14.19 -3.69
CA VAL A 28 -16.18 12.95 -3.37
C VAL A 28 -17.05 12.12 -2.42
N THR A 29 -17.63 11.05 -2.96
CA THR A 29 -18.50 10.14 -2.19
C THR A 29 -17.75 8.86 -1.85
N LYS A 30 -17.82 8.43 -0.59
CA LYS A 30 -17.17 7.20 -0.10
C LYS A 30 -15.70 7.09 -0.55
N GLY A 31 -14.96 8.20 -0.49
CA GLY A 31 -13.55 8.25 -0.89
C GLY A 31 -12.65 7.42 0.01
N GLY A 32 -13.09 7.11 1.22
CA GLY A 32 -12.31 6.41 2.24
C GLY A 32 -11.59 7.38 3.17
N THR A 33 -11.29 6.92 4.38
CA THR A 33 -10.61 7.71 5.41
C THR A 33 -9.86 6.78 6.37
N VAL A 34 -8.94 7.36 7.14
CA VAL A 34 -8.17 6.66 8.17
C VAL A 34 -8.43 7.32 9.50
N TYR A 35 -8.69 6.52 10.53
CA TYR A 35 -8.92 6.97 11.90
C TYR A 35 -7.72 6.67 12.78
N LYS A 36 -7.44 7.56 13.73
CA LYS A 36 -6.60 7.30 14.91
C LYS A 36 -7.52 7.17 16.12
N CYS A 37 -7.56 5.99 16.72
CA CYS A 37 -8.40 5.67 17.87
C CYS A 37 -7.58 5.51 19.15
N GLN A 38 -8.05 6.05 20.26
CA GLN A 38 -7.43 5.82 21.57
C GLN A 38 -7.58 4.35 21.98
N ILE A 39 -6.59 3.82 22.70
CA ILE A 39 -6.62 2.44 23.22
C ILE A 39 -7.10 2.43 24.69
N ASP A 40 -6.92 3.53 25.42
CA ASP A 40 -7.26 3.65 26.83
C ASP A 40 -8.74 3.95 27.09
N ARG A 41 -9.49 4.30 26.04
CA ARG A 41 -10.91 4.68 26.11
C ARG A 41 -11.63 4.24 24.85
N ASP A 42 -12.81 3.67 25.03
CA ASP A 42 -13.69 3.29 23.93
C ASP A 42 -14.24 4.52 23.19
N ASP A 43 -14.59 4.34 21.92
CA ASP A 43 -15.30 5.29 21.05
C ASP A 43 -14.60 6.64 20.76
N ILE A 44 -13.32 6.80 21.10
CA ILE A 44 -12.57 8.02 20.77
C ILE A 44 -11.69 7.77 19.54
N CYS A 45 -12.25 8.05 18.36
CA CYS A 45 -11.57 7.99 17.06
C CYS A 45 -11.61 9.33 16.33
N GLN A 46 -10.52 9.71 15.66
CA GLN A 46 -10.44 10.94 14.87
C GLN A 46 -9.94 10.65 13.46
N GLN A 47 -10.56 11.25 12.44
CA GLN A 47 -10.06 11.14 11.06
C GLN A 47 -8.71 11.84 10.94
N ILE A 48 -7.80 11.23 10.19
CA ILE A 48 -6.47 11.75 9.88
C ILE A 48 -6.56 12.48 8.53
N PRO A 49 -6.12 13.75 8.44
CA PRO A 49 -6.29 14.57 7.24
C PRO A 49 -5.24 14.27 6.16
N PHE A 50 -5.16 13.02 5.69
CA PHE A 50 -4.21 12.60 4.65
C PHE A 50 -4.41 13.37 3.32
N ASP A 51 -5.65 13.59 2.93
CA ASP A 51 -6.01 14.35 1.74
C ASP A 51 -7.20 15.27 2.06
N ARG A 52 -6.99 16.57 1.81
CA ARG A 52 -8.01 17.63 2.00
C ARG A 52 -8.55 18.17 0.68
N THR A 53 -8.11 17.61 -0.43
CA THR A 53 -8.46 18.07 -1.76
C THR A 53 -9.57 17.19 -2.33
N ASN A 54 -10.53 17.82 -3.01
CA ASN A 54 -11.51 17.11 -3.83
C ASN A 54 -10.85 16.56 -5.10
N ASN A 55 -11.64 16.15 -6.09
CA ASN A 55 -11.12 15.85 -7.41
C ASN A 55 -10.40 17.08 -7.98
N VAL A 56 -9.19 16.89 -8.49
CA VAL A 56 -8.43 17.89 -9.23
C VAL A 56 -8.82 17.84 -10.70
N GLY A 57 -8.84 19.01 -11.34
CA GLY A 57 -9.24 19.11 -12.73
C GLY A 57 -9.01 20.51 -13.29
N PHE A 58 -9.15 20.63 -14.60
CA PHE A 58 -9.33 21.93 -15.25
C PHE A 58 -10.83 22.19 -15.44
N VAL A 59 -11.21 23.44 -15.70
CA VAL A 59 -12.62 23.84 -15.86
C VAL A 59 -13.35 22.89 -16.82
N GLY A 60 -14.30 22.12 -16.30
CA GLY A 60 -15.11 21.16 -17.05
C GLY A 60 -14.53 19.76 -17.25
N SER A 61 -13.27 19.51 -16.85
CA SER A 61 -12.57 18.24 -17.08
C SER A 61 -11.85 17.73 -15.82
N PRO A 62 -12.43 16.74 -15.11
CA PRO A 62 -11.76 16.10 -13.98
C PRO A 62 -10.51 15.35 -14.46
N LEU A 63 -9.39 15.53 -13.77
CA LEU A 63 -8.12 14.83 -14.00
C LEU A 63 -7.97 13.60 -13.11
N ASP A 64 -8.75 13.53 -12.03
CA ASP A 64 -8.88 12.34 -11.20
C ASP A 64 -10.33 12.09 -10.75
N GLU A 65 -10.57 10.89 -10.21
CA GLU A 65 -11.83 10.49 -9.59
C GLU A 65 -11.52 9.81 -8.26
N LYS A 66 -11.79 10.52 -7.16
CA LYS A 66 -11.57 10.06 -5.78
C LYS A 66 -12.79 9.36 -5.17
N SER A 67 -13.97 9.49 -5.79
CA SER A 67 -15.18 8.79 -5.33
C SER A 67 -14.98 7.27 -5.42
N GLY A 68 -15.20 6.55 -4.31
CA GLY A 68 -15.03 5.10 -4.27
C GLY A 68 -13.58 4.60 -4.45
N GLN A 69 -12.56 5.47 -4.26
CA GLN A 69 -11.14 5.12 -4.45
C GLN A 69 -10.59 4.11 -3.43
N TRP A 70 -11.36 3.81 -2.38
CA TRP A 70 -10.99 2.88 -1.31
C TRP A 70 -9.80 3.35 -0.46
N PHE A 71 -9.73 4.64 -0.13
CA PHE A 71 -8.63 5.16 0.68
C PHE A 71 -8.63 4.57 2.10
N GLY A 72 -7.49 4.03 2.52
CA GLY A 72 -7.35 3.28 3.76
C GLY A 72 -7.61 1.77 3.61
N ALA A 73 -7.71 1.25 2.38
CA ALA A 73 -7.78 -0.20 2.15
C ALA A 73 -6.52 -0.94 2.60
N THR A 74 -5.37 -0.28 2.53
CA THR A 74 -4.13 -0.76 3.14
C THR A 74 -3.53 0.33 4.01
N LEU A 75 -2.96 -0.10 5.12
CA LEU A 75 -2.25 0.73 6.08
C LEU A 75 -0.96 0.03 6.46
N SER A 76 0.14 0.78 6.50
CA SER A 76 1.43 0.29 6.98
C SER A 76 2.10 1.33 7.84
N THR A 77 2.87 0.88 8.83
CA THR A 77 3.66 1.74 9.71
C THR A 77 5.10 1.24 9.73
N SER A 78 6.04 2.15 9.90
CA SER A 78 7.47 1.82 10.06
C SER A 78 7.81 1.01 11.33
N GLY A 79 6.85 0.78 12.24
CA GLY A 79 7.07 0.09 13.51
C GLY A 79 7.87 0.89 14.55
N ARG A 80 8.26 2.14 14.24
CA ARG A 80 8.97 3.04 15.14
C ARG A 80 8.00 4.04 15.78
N THR A 81 8.31 4.44 17.01
CA THR A 81 7.60 5.56 17.67
C THR A 81 7.71 6.80 16.80
N ASP A 82 6.57 7.44 16.54
CA ASP A 82 6.42 8.61 15.66
C ASP A 82 6.97 8.43 14.23
N GLY A 83 7.23 7.18 13.82
CA GLY A 83 7.75 6.89 12.50
C GLY A 83 6.71 7.03 11.38
N PRO A 84 7.14 6.95 10.11
CA PRO A 84 6.24 7.13 8.98
C PRO A 84 5.08 6.13 8.94
N VAL A 85 3.95 6.61 8.44
CA VAL A 85 2.70 5.88 8.22
C VAL A 85 2.30 6.04 6.75
N VAL A 86 1.89 4.94 6.12
CA VAL A 86 1.43 4.91 4.72
C VAL A 86 -0.01 4.40 4.68
N ALA A 87 -0.86 5.09 3.94
CA ALA A 87 -2.23 4.69 3.65
C ALA A 87 -2.49 4.75 2.15
N CYS A 88 -3.14 3.74 1.56
CA CYS A 88 -3.36 3.70 0.11
C CYS A 88 -4.83 3.59 -0.29
N ALA A 89 -5.11 4.11 -1.48
CA ALA A 89 -6.36 4.03 -2.23
C ALA A 89 -6.12 3.22 -3.52
N PRO A 90 -6.32 1.90 -3.52
CA PRO A 90 -6.00 1.05 -4.67
C PRO A 90 -6.91 1.28 -5.89
N ARG A 91 -8.07 1.91 -5.69
CA ARG A 91 -9.05 2.18 -6.77
C ARG A 91 -9.04 3.64 -7.24
N TYR A 92 -8.07 4.44 -6.80
CA TYR A 92 -7.91 5.80 -7.28
C TYR A 92 -7.71 5.82 -8.80
N VAL A 93 -8.49 6.65 -9.49
CA VAL A 93 -8.49 6.75 -10.95
C VAL A 93 -7.87 8.07 -11.36
N TRP A 94 -6.96 8.00 -12.33
CA TRP A 94 -6.39 9.14 -13.02
C TRP A 94 -6.83 9.13 -14.48
N PHE A 95 -7.18 10.30 -15.02
CA PHE A 95 -7.52 10.45 -16.43
C PHE A 95 -6.28 10.83 -17.24
N THR A 96 -6.07 10.16 -18.38
CA THR A 96 -4.97 10.53 -19.30
C THR A 96 -5.18 11.95 -19.86
N LYS A 97 -4.12 12.58 -20.39
CA LYS A 97 -4.18 13.95 -20.92
C LYS A 97 -5.26 14.16 -21.99
N ASP A 98 -5.64 13.10 -22.70
CA ASP A 98 -6.68 13.13 -23.73
C ASP A 98 -8.09 12.83 -23.20
N LEU A 99 -8.24 12.61 -21.87
CA LEU A 99 -9.49 12.31 -21.15
C LEU A 99 -10.31 11.11 -21.66
N ASN A 100 -9.77 10.35 -22.62
CA ASN A 100 -10.45 9.22 -23.26
C ASN A 100 -10.28 7.89 -22.52
N ARG A 101 -9.56 7.88 -21.40
CA ARG A 101 -9.21 6.67 -20.66
C ARG A 101 -9.20 6.91 -19.15
N LYS A 102 -9.86 6.01 -18.43
CA LYS A 102 -9.80 5.89 -16.96
C LYS A 102 -8.73 4.87 -16.60
N ASP A 103 -7.66 5.30 -15.94
CA ASP A 103 -6.62 4.40 -15.45
C ASP A 103 -6.71 4.29 -13.92
N PRO A 104 -7.08 3.11 -13.37
CA PRO A 104 -7.07 2.86 -11.93
C PRO A 104 -5.62 2.65 -11.47
N VAL A 105 -4.87 3.74 -11.38
CA VAL A 105 -3.43 3.73 -11.05
C VAL A 105 -3.18 3.53 -9.57
N GLY A 106 -4.18 3.80 -8.72
CA GLY A 106 -4.01 3.83 -7.29
C GLY A 106 -3.13 5.00 -6.82
N THR A 107 -3.20 5.30 -5.53
CA THR A 107 -2.33 6.29 -4.90
C THR A 107 -2.11 5.91 -3.44
N CYS A 108 -0.98 6.32 -2.87
CA CYS A 108 -0.67 6.20 -1.46
C CYS A 108 -0.34 7.58 -0.90
N PHE A 109 -0.60 7.79 0.38
CA PHE A 109 -0.15 8.97 1.12
C PHE A 109 0.77 8.54 2.25
N VAL A 110 1.90 9.23 2.37
CA VAL A 110 2.87 9.04 3.44
C VAL A 110 2.76 10.22 4.41
N SER A 111 2.73 9.92 5.70
CA SER A 111 2.73 10.92 6.77
C SER A 111 3.75 10.57 7.85
N ASN A 112 4.23 11.56 8.59
CA ASN A 112 4.97 11.31 9.81
C ASN A 112 4.03 10.85 10.95
N GLY A 113 4.57 10.33 12.06
CA GLY A 113 3.73 9.86 13.17
C GLY A 113 2.96 10.97 13.91
N ALA A 114 3.35 12.23 13.71
CA ALA A 114 2.65 13.40 14.24
C ALA A 114 1.44 13.84 13.39
N PHE A 115 1.30 13.31 12.17
CA PHE A 115 0.26 13.65 11.20
C PHE A 115 0.18 15.14 10.87
N ASP A 116 1.33 15.80 10.72
CA ASP A 116 1.42 17.21 10.30
C ASP A 116 2.05 17.42 8.92
N SER A 117 2.68 16.39 8.35
CA SER A 117 3.17 16.36 6.98
C SER A 117 2.50 15.23 6.19
N PHE A 118 2.10 15.51 4.95
CA PHE A 118 1.47 14.53 4.07
C PHE A 118 2.03 14.65 2.66
N GLU A 119 2.47 13.54 2.09
CA GLU A 119 3.02 13.47 0.74
C GLU A 119 2.28 12.41 -0.08
N GLU A 120 1.83 12.78 -1.26
CA GLU A 120 1.21 11.85 -2.20
C GLU A 120 2.28 11.06 -2.96
N TYR A 121 2.07 9.76 -3.10
CA TYR A 121 2.88 8.85 -3.86
C TYR A 121 2.03 8.02 -4.82
N SER A 122 2.13 8.32 -6.13
CA SER A 122 1.41 7.64 -7.22
C SER A 122 2.35 7.02 -8.28
N PRO A 123 3.19 6.05 -7.91
CA PRO A 123 3.92 5.13 -8.79
C PRO A 123 3.40 4.87 -10.20
N CYS A 124 2.18 4.34 -10.28
CA CYS A 124 1.61 3.80 -11.51
C CYS A 124 1.03 4.89 -12.40
N ARG A 125 0.95 6.15 -11.93
CA ARG A 125 0.49 7.30 -12.74
C ARG A 125 1.39 7.55 -13.96
N THR A 126 2.68 7.19 -13.86
CA THR A 126 3.66 7.29 -14.95
C THR A 126 4.27 5.94 -15.34
N SER A 127 3.68 4.82 -14.87
CA SER A 127 4.12 3.41 -14.96
C SER A 127 5.12 2.92 -13.90
N SER A 128 4.94 1.65 -13.48
CA SER A 128 5.78 0.77 -12.62
C SER A 128 5.37 0.59 -11.14
N VAL A 129 5.83 -0.53 -10.54
CA VAL A 129 5.74 -0.88 -9.09
C VAL A 129 6.94 -0.29 -8.39
N HIS A 130 6.76 0.36 -7.24
CA HIS A 130 7.86 1.08 -6.58
C HIS A 130 8.11 0.60 -5.15
N GLN A 131 9.37 0.45 -4.78
CA GLN A 131 9.82 0.29 -3.40
C GLN A 131 10.43 1.60 -2.90
N GLN A 132 9.90 2.11 -1.79
CA GLN A 132 10.41 3.29 -1.11
C GLN A 132 10.94 2.90 0.27
N SER A 133 12.12 3.40 0.63
CA SER A 133 12.59 3.36 2.01
C SER A 133 11.86 4.41 2.84
N LEU A 134 11.33 4.02 4.00
CA LEU A 134 10.81 4.95 5.00
C LEU A 134 11.94 5.58 5.86
N GLU A 135 13.20 5.37 5.47
CA GLU A 135 14.41 5.95 6.08
C GLU A 135 15.11 6.96 5.14
N ASN A 136 16.19 7.60 5.60
CA ASN A 136 16.98 8.64 4.92
C ASN A 136 17.67 8.19 3.59
N ARG A 137 16.97 7.57 2.64
CA ARG A 137 17.52 7.21 1.33
C ARG A 137 16.57 7.54 0.18
N PRO A 138 17.02 8.28 -0.85
CA PRO A 138 16.20 8.70 -1.98
C PRO A 138 16.02 7.63 -3.07
N ALA A 139 16.22 6.34 -2.76
CA ALA A 139 16.20 5.30 -3.80
C ALA A 139 14.79 4.72 -3.96
N VAL A 140 14.07 5.25 -4.94
CA VAL A 140 12.85 4.64 -5.48
C VAL A 140 13.27 3.62 -6.55
N PHE A 141 13.07 2.34 -6.26
CA PHE A 141 13.34 1.28 -7.23
C PHE A 141 12.03 0.83 -7.86
N SER A 142 12.07 0.50 -9.15
CA SER A 142 10.92 -0.10 -9.81
C SER A 142 11.25 -1.37 -10.58
N THR A 143 10.29 -2.31 -10.63
CA THR A 143 10.39 -3.48 -11.49
C THR A 143 10.05 -3.11 -12.93
N ARG A 144 10.66 -3.81 -13.89
CA ARG A 144 10.17 -3.80 -15.27
C ARG A 144 8.80 -4.47 -15.33
N GLU A 145 8.05 -4.14 -16.38
CA GLU A 145 6.83 -4.86 -16.73
C GLU A 145 7.10 -6.36 -16.90
N GLY A 146 6.11 -7.18 -16.52
CA GLY A 146 6.16 -8.62 -16.67
C GLY A 146 6.21 -9.04 -18.15
N LYS A 147 6.57 -10.30 -18.40
CA LYS A 147 6.43 -10.87 -19.75
C LYS A 147 4.97 -11.25 -19.97
N ALA A 148 4.50 -11.25 -21.21
CA ALA A 148 3.13 -11.66 -21.58
C ALA A 148 2.64 -12.99 -20.94
N PRO A 149 3.47 -14.04 -20.74
CA PRO A 149 3.04 -15.25 -20.04
C PRO A 149 2.71 -15.07 -18.55
N ASP A 150 3.12 -13.96 -17.95
CA ASP A 150 2.82 -13.57 -16.56
C ASP A 150 1.63 -12.58 -16.50
N ASP A 151 0.94 -12.32 -17.61
CA ASP A 151 -0.30 -11.54 -17.61
C ASP A 151 -1.38 -12.23 -16.74
N ASP A 152 -2.33 -11.43 -16.21
CA ASP A 152 -3.44 -11.90 -15.34
C ASP A 152 -3.05 -12.69 -14.08
N SER A 153 -1.79 -12.57 -13.66
CA SER A 153 -1.20 -13.35 -12.56
C SER A 153 -1.37 -12.74 -11.17
N TYR A 154 -1.77 -11.46 -11.11
CA TYR A 154 -1.94 -10.66 -9.91
C TYR A 154 -0.66 -10.56 -9.05
N ILE A 155 0.50 -10.37 -9.69
CA ILE A 155 1.71 -9.99 -8.96
C ILE A 155 1.46 -8.73 -8.11
N GLY A 156 1.85 -8.75 -6.84
CA GLY A 156 1.61 -7.63 -5.93
C GLY A 156 0.32 -7.72 -5.15
N TYR A 157 -0.45 -8.82 -5.27
CA TYR A 157 -1.68 -9.02 -4.51
C TYR A 157 -1.46 -8.91 -2.99
N SER A 158 -0.34 -9.47 -2.52
CA SER A 158 0.14 -9.31 -1.16
C SER A 158 1.63 -9.01 -1.17
N THR A 159 2.10 -8.29 -0.16
CA THR A 159 3.51 -7.95 0.00
C THR A 159 3.91 -7.99 1.46
N VAL A 160 5.17 -8.33 1.72
CA VAL A 160 5.77 -8.20 3.05
C VAL A 160 7.25 -7.91 2.92
N VAL A 161 7.76 -7.02 3.76
CA VAL A 161 9.18 -6.62 3.81
C VAL A 161 9.89 -7.45 4.88
N GLY A 162 11.16 -7.78 4.62
CA GLY A 162 11.99 -8.45 5.62
C GLY A 162 13.35 -8.95 5.10
N HIS A 163 14.20 -9.38 6.03
CA HIS A 163 15.47 -10.03 5.74
C HIS A 163 15.30 -11.49 5.28
N PHE A 164 15.12 -11.68 3.97
CA PHE A 164 14.92 -13.01 3.37
C PHE A 164 16.20 -13.65 2.82
N LYS A 165 17.22 -12.86 2.48
CA LYS A 165 18.47 -13.32 1.87
C LYS A 165 19.65 -13.09 2.81
N GLN A 166 20.39 -14.16 3.12
CA GLN A 166 21.57 -14.08 3.98
C GLN A 166 22.70 -13.29 3.29
N GLY A 167 23.34 -12.40 4.05
CA GLY A 167 24.44 -11.56 3.55
C GLY A 167 24.02 -10.24 2.90
N GLU A 168 22.71 -9.99 2.78
CA GLU A 168 22.21 -8.65 2.40
C GLU A 168 22.10 -7.77 3.65
N GLU A 169 22.59 -6.54 3.55
CA GLU A 169 22.48 -5.52 4.59
C GLU A 169 21.04 -5.01 4.74
N PHE A 170 20.30 -4.94 3.63
CA PHE A 170 18.97 -4.35 3.57
C PHE A 170 17.87 -5.40 3.42
N GLU A 171 16.68 -5.07 3.93
CA GLU A 171 15.49 -5.88 3.78
C GLU A 171 15.08 -6.00 2.31
N GLY A 172 14.67 -7.20 1.93
CA GLY A 172 14.03 -7.47 0.65
C GLY A 172 12.51 -7.39 0.75
N ILE A 173 11.85 -7.78 -0.32
CA ILE A 173 10.39 -7.85 -0.38
C ILE A 173 9.94 -9.23 -0.91
N ALA A 174 8.97 -9.81 -0.23
CA ALA A 174 8.24 -10.98 -0.71
C ALA A 174 6.91 -10.52 -1.31
N VAL A 175 6.60 -11.01 -2.51
CA VAL A 175 5.45 -10.57 -3.29
C VAL A 175 4.61 -11.78 -3.71
N GLY A 176 3.32 -11.75 -3.38
CA GLY A 176 2.35 -12.76 -3.76
C GLY A 176 1.92 -12.61 -5.22
N MET A 177 1.76 -13.75 -5.91
CA MET A 177 1.28 -13.83 -7.28
C MET A 177 0.30 -15.02 -7.41
N PRO A 178 -0.91 -14.88 -6.83
CA PRO A 178 -1.80 -16.00 -6.54
C PRO A 178 -2.40 -16.67 -7.78
N ARG A 179 -2.42 -16.00 -8.94
CA ARG A 179 -2.82 -16.59 -10.22
C ARG A 179 -1.64 -17.02 -11.09
N GLY A 180 -0.41 -16.80 -10.64
CA GLY A 180 0.80 -17.25 -11.30
C GLY A 180 0.94 -18.78 -11.33
N ASN A 181 1.97 -19.27 -12.03
CA ASN A 181 2.30 -20.70 -12.10
C ASN A 181 1.13 -21.59 -12.54
N LYS A 182 0.45 -21.20 -13.63
CA LYS A 182 -0.74 -21.91 -14.17
C LYS A 182 -1.87 -22.00 -13.12
N LEU A 183 -2.20 -20.88 -12.48
CA LEU A 183 -3.24 -20.75 -11.45
C LEU A 183 -2.98 -21.52 -10.15
N LYS A 184 -1.79 -22.09 -9.96
CA LYS A 184 -1.40 -22.71 -8.68
C LYS A 184 -0.96 -21.68 -7.64
N GLY A 185 -0.57 -20.49 -8.09
CA GLY A 185 0.02 -19.44 -7.26
C GLY A 185 1.53 -19.62 -7.06
N LYS A 186 2.22 -18.50 -6.85
CA LYS A 186 3.65 -18.45 -6.50
C LYS A 186 3.96 -17.23 -5.65
N VAL A 187 5.05 -17.30 -4.89
CA VAL A 187 5.60 -16.16 -4.14
C VAL A 187 6.98 -15.82 -4.70
N LEU A 188 7.21 -14.54 -4.97
CA LEU A 188 8.45 -14.01 -5.52
C LEU A 188 9.25 -13.37 -4.39
N LEU A 189 10.54 -13.68 -4.27
CA LEU A 189 11.44 -13.03 -3.34
C LEU A 189 12.40 -12.09 -4.09
N PHE A 190 12.38 -10.83 -3.71
CA PHE A 190 13.23 -9.78 -4.23
C PHE A 190 14.21 -9.28 -3.17
N THR A 191 15.40 -8.88 -3.60
CA THR A 191 16.34 -8.11 -2.78
C THR A 191 15.91 -6.65 -2.70
N TRP A 192 16.60 -5.85 -1.87
CA TRP A 192 16.33 -4.42 -1.66
C TRP A 192 16.37 -3.55 -2.93
N ASN A 193 17.08 -4.00 -3.97
CA ASN A 193 17.16 -3.36 -5.28
C ASN A 193 16.20 -3.98 -6.32
N LEU A 194 15.15 -4.67 -5.86
CA LEU A 194 14.12 -5.32 -6.69
C LEU A 194 14.64 -6.37 -7.68
N HIS A 195 15.75 -7.02 -7.38
CA HIS A 195 16.19 -8.20 -8.14
C HIS A 195 15.51 -9.47 -7.61
N ASN A 196 14.71 -10.12 -8.46
CA ASN A 196 14.09 -11.41 -8.14
C ASN A 196 15.18 -12.50 -8.09
N TYR A 197 15.42 -13.05 -6.89
CA TYR A 197 16.46 -14.06 -6.69
C TYR A 197 15.88 -15.46 -6.41
N LYS A 198 14.59 -15.57 -6.05
CA LYS A 198 13.94 -16.85 -5.78
C LYS A 198 12.43 -16.79 -5.99
N ASN A 199 11.88 -17.88 -6.53
CA ASN A 199 10.45 -18.10 -6.68
C ASN A 199 10.03 -19.34 -5.89
N ILE A 200 9.00 -19.21 -5.05
CA ILE A 200 8.42 -20.28 -4.25
C ILE A 200 7.16 -20.77 -4.97
N THR A 201 7.18 -22.04 -5.40
CA THR A 201 6.11 -22.68 -6.17
C THR A 201 5.70 -24.02 -5.55
N ILE A 202 5.50 -24.04 -4.23
CA ILE A 202 5.20 -25.27 -3.48
C ILE A 202 3.74 -25.73 -3.65
N SER A 203 2.84 -24.82 -4.01
CA SER A 203 1.43 -25.15 -4.24
C SER A 203 1.25 -26.05 -5.47
N ASN A 204 0.54 -27.16 -5.26
CA ASN A 204 0.19 -28.11 -6.32
C ASN A 204 -1.26 -27.99 -6.78
N GLN A 205 -2.10 -27.29 -6.00
CA GLN A 205 -3.54 -27.16 -6.25
C GLN A 205 -3.84 -25.93 -7.12
N ILE A 206 -4.51 -26.18 -8.25
CA ILE A 206 -5.05 -25.13 -9.12
C ILE A 206 -6.16 -24.38 -8.38
N GLY A 207 -6.12 -23.05 -8.42
CA GLY A 207 -7.12 -22.19 -7.76
C GLY A 207 -6.97 -22.10 -6.24
N SER A 208 -5.88 -22.62 -5.66
CA SER A 208 -5.59 -22.48 -4.22
C SER A 208 -5.34 -21.04 -3.78
N TYR A 209 -5.03 -20.15 -4.73
CA TYR A 209 -4.73 -18.75 -4.46
C TYR A 209 -3.46 -18.57 -3.59
N PHE A 210 -2.50 -19.49 -3.71
CA PHE A 210 -1.24 -19.46 -2.97
C PHE A 210 -0.46 -18.16 -3.20
N GLY A 211 -0.18 -17.41 -2.12
CA GLY A 211 0.32 -16.03 -2.19
C GLY A 211 -0.77 -14.96 -2.00
N TYR A 212 -1.97 -15.35 -1.57
CA TYR A 212 -3.06 -14.43 -1.22
C TYR A 212 -2.69 -13.44 -0.11
N SER A 213 -2.05 -13.94 0.94
CA SER A 213 -1.57 -13.15 2.07
C SER A 213 -0.19 -13.66 2.45
N LEU A 214 0.69 -12.77 2.87
CA LEU A 214 2.05 -13.11 3.26
C LEU A 214 2.36 -12.51 4.62
N THR A 215 3.09 -13.25 5.42
CA THR A 215 3.68 -12.77 6.67
C THR A 215 5.14 -13.19 6.76
N ALA A 216 5.94 -12.34 7.40
CA ALA A 216 7.35 -12.56 7.63
C ALA A 216 7.60 -12.52 9.14
N ALA A 217 8.10 -13.61 9.71
CA ALA A 217 8.42 -13.72 11.12
C ALA A 217 9.63 -14.63 11.35
N ASP A 218 10.42 -14.34 12.36
CA ASP A 218 11.44 -15.28 12.86
C ASP A 218 10.75 -16.27 13.80
N VAL A 219 10.54 -17.49 13.30
CA VAL A 219 9.81 -18.55 14.02
C VAL A 219 10.73 -19.52 14.74
N ASN A 220 12.04 -19.48 14.48
CA ASN A 220 13.02 -20.40 15.06
C ASN A 220 14.08 -19.70 15.93
N GLY A 221 13.94 -18.39 16.15
CA GLY A 221 14.82 -17.60 16.99
C GLY A 221 16.22 -17.43 16.41
N ASP A 222 16.41 -17.69 15.11
CA ASP A 222 17.70 -17.55 14.44
C ASP A 222 17.98 -16.12 13.96
N LYS A 223 17.09 -15.18 14.31
CA LYS A 223 17.05 -13.79 13.87
C LYS A 223 16.94 -13.66 12.34
N LYS A 224 16.38 -14.67 11.66
CA LYS A 224 16.07 -14.64 10.22
C LYS A 224 14.57 -14.77 10.01
N LEU A 225 14.02 -13.85 9.22
CA LEU A 225 12.60 -13.89 8.88
C LEU A 225 12.32 -15.05 7.91
N LYS A 226 11.31 -15.87 8.23
CA LYS A 226 10.74 -16.87 7.32
C LYS A 226 9.46 -16.30 6.71
N THR A 227 9.27 -16.51 5.42
CA THR A 227 8.01 -16.15 4.75
C THR A 227 7.04 -17.32 4.79
N HIS A 228 5.84 -17.07 5.31
CA HIS A 228 4.73 -18.01 5.28
C HIS A 228 3.60 -17.44 4.41
N SER A 229 2.89 -18.33 3.73
CA SER A 229 1.89 -18.05 2.68
C SER A 229 0.78 -19.08 2.73
#